data_AF-J2H9T4-F1
#
_entry.id   AF-J2H9T4-F1
#
_cell.length_a   1.000
_cell.length_b   1.000
_cell.length_c   1.000
_cell.angle_alpha   90.00
_cell.angle_beta   90.00
_cell.angle_gamma   90.00
#
_symmetry.space_group_name_H-M   'P 1'
#
loop_
_entity.id
_entity.type
_entity.pdbx_description
1 polymer ?
#
loop_
_entity_poly.entity_id
_entity_poly.type
_entity_poly.pdbx_seq_one_letter_code
_entity_poly.pdbx_strand_id
1 'polypeptide(L)'
;MVDFANLNIDTVDQLVSVLEDELKGVSAAWWKANKVVLPGYLRSLAEASIQTRLALANGLIPPEAADMILHNQELAFNQTLQFTKLMTLVLAQQLLNAAFTVIGWVIFNKTGINLAPNLVRPEAT
;
A
#
# COMPACT_ATOMS: atom_id res chain seq x y z
N MET A 1 -15.64 -0.51 -0.15
CA MET A 1 -14.74 -1.50 -0.76
C MET A 1 -14.22 -0.83 -2.02
N VAL A 2 -12.91 -0.59 -2.10
CA VAL A 2 -12.29 0.06 -3.26
C VAL A 2 -12.48 -0.81 -4.51
N ASP A 3 -12.90 -0.17 -5.61
CA ASP A 3 -12.86 -0.78 -6.93
C ASP A 3 -11.42 -0.75 -7.44
N PHE A 4 -10.69 -1.81 -7.15
CA PHE A 4 -9.27 -1.93 -7.46
C PHE A 4 -8.99 -1.99 -8.97
N ALA A 5 -9.88 -2.58 -9.76
CA ALA A 5 -9.71 -2.74 -11.20
C ALA A 5 -9.73 -1.39 -11.94
N ASN A 6 -10.50 -0.42 -11.42
CA ASN A 6 -10.59 0.93 -11.98
C ASN A 6 -9.85 1.99 -11.13
N LEU A 7 -9.02 1.56 -10.18
CA LEU A 7 -8.35 2.46 -9.27
C LEU A 7 -7.31 3.32 -10.00
N ASN A 8 -7.63 4.60 -10.15
CA ASN A 8 -6.77 5.57 -10.83
C ASN A 8 -6.23 6.61 -9.84
N ILE A 9 -5.01 6.38 -9.36
CA ILE A 9 -4.32 7.25 -8.40
C ILE A 9 -3.07 7.83 -9.05
N ASP A 10 -3.02 9.16 -9.13
CA ASP A 10 -1.92 9.89 -9.75
C ASP A 10 -1.11 10.72 -8.75
N THR A 11 -1.68 11.05 -7.59
CA THR A 11 -1.02 11.88 -6.57
C THR A 11 -0.83 11.17 -5.25
N VAL A 12 0.13 11.68 -4.48
CA VAL A 12 0.42 11.21 -3.11
C VAL A 12 -0.81 11.39 -2.22
N ASP A 13 -1.49 12.54 -2.26
CA ASP A 13 -2.64 12.80 -1.38
C ASP A 13 -3.83 11.86 -1.68
N GLN A 14 -4.05 11.51 -2.95
CA GLN A 14 -5.02 10.49 -3.34
C GLN A 14 -4.66 9.11 -2.77
N LEU A 15 -3.39 8.71 -2.88
CA LEU A 15 -2.92 7.43 -2.35
C LEU A 15 -3.06 7.37 -0.83
N VAL A 16 -2.67 8.45 -0.13
CA VAL A 16 -2.84 8.55 1.32
C VAL A 16 -4.31 8.37 1.68
N SER A 17 -5.23 9.11 1.04
CA SER A 17 -6.66 9.01 1.34
C SER A 17 -7.18 7.59 1.19
N VAL A 18 -6.81 6.89 0.11
CA VAL A 18 -7.26 5.51 -0.13
C VAL A 18 -6.65 4.53 0.88
N LEU A 19 -5.38 4.71 1.25
CA LEU A 19 -4.73 3.92 2.30
C LEU A 19 -5.41 4.12 3.67
N GLU A 20 -5.71 5.36 4.04
CA GLU A 20 -6.41 5.66 5.29
C GLU A 20 -7.79 5.01 5.34
N ASP A 21 -8.56 5.12 4.25
CA ASP A 21 -9.90 4.54 4.16
C ASP A 21 -9.86 3.01 4.23
N GLU A 22 -8.93 2.35 3.52
CA GLU A 22 -8.83 0.89 3.57
C GLU A 22 -8.34 0.37 4.93
N LEU A 23 -7.34 1.02 5.54
CA LEU A 23 -6.86 0.64 6.86
C LEU A 23 -7.92 0.86 7.95
N LYS A 24 -8.71 1.94 7.84
CA LYS A 24 -9.89 2.17 8.70
C LYS A 24 -10.98 1.14 8.44
N GLY A 25 -11.16 0.69 7.21
CA GLY A 25 -12.07 -0.39 6.82
C GLY A 25 -11.71 -1.73 7.47
N VAL A 26 -10.42 -2.03 7.61
CA VAL A 26 -9.94 -3.22 8.34
C VAL A 26 -10.26 -3.13 9.84
N SER A 27 -9.93 -1.99 10.48
CA SER A 27 -10.25 -1.81 11.90
C SER A 27 -10.35 -0.33 12.29
N ALA A 28 -11.59 0.15 12.43
CA ALA A 28 -11.88 1.50 12.88
C ALA A 28 -11.36 1.78 14.30
N ALA A 29 -11.37 0.79 15.19
CA ALA A 29 -10.89 0.90 16.56
C ALA A 29 -9.36 1.11 16.59
N TRP A 30 -8.63 0.30 15.81
CA TRP A 30 -7.19 0.45 15.65
C TRP A 30 -6.83 1.80 15.02
N TRP A 31 -7.53 2.20 13.95
CA TRP A 31 -7.30 3.48 13.30
C TRP A 31 -7.47 4.64 14.29
N LYS A 32 -8.59 4.67 15.03
CA LYS A 32 -8.87 5.70 16.03
C LYS A 32 -7.78 5.80 17.10
N ALA A 33 -7.20 4.68 17.51
CA ALA A 33 -6.15 4.64 18.54
C ALA A 33 -4.77 5.11 18.04
N ASN A 34 -4.52 5.07 16.73
CA ASN A 34 -3.19 5.26 16.14
C ASN A 34 -3.10 6.39 15.10
N LYS A 35 -4.22 7.00 14.72
CA LYS A 35 -4.32 8.08 13.70
C LYS A 35 -3.49 9.34 13.95
N VAL A 36 -2.90 9.50 15.13
CA VAL A 36 -1.99 10.62 15.42
C VAL A 36 -0.60 10.38 14.85
N VAL A 37 -0.17 9.12 14.76
CA VAL A 37 1.20 8.74 14.42
C VAL A 37 1.29 8.17 13.00
N LEU A 38 0.24 7.47 12.54
CA LEU A 38 0.23 6.78 11.25
C LEU A 38 0.23 7.68 10.01
N PRO A 39 -0.46 8.84 9.95
CA PRO A 39 -0.59 9.59 8.70
C PRO A 39 0.75 10.03 8.09
N GLY A 40 1.73 10.41 8.92
CA GLY A 40 3.06 10.76 8.45
C GLY A 40 3.78 9.58 7.79
N TYR A 41 3.62 8.38 8.35
CA TYR A 41 4.17 7.16 7.76
C TYR A 41 3.46 6.79 6.46
N LEU A 42 2.12 6.85 6.43
CA LEU A 42 1.34 6.56 5.22
C LEU A 42 1.68 7.53 4.09
N ARG A 43 1.97 8.80 4.40
CA ARG A 43 2.45 9.76 3.41
C ARG A 43 3.80 9.34 2.82
N SER A 44 4.76 8.97 3.65
CA SER A 44 6.07 8.49 3.18
C SER A 44 5.94 7.23 2.32
N LEU A 45 5.10 6.27 2.75
CA LEU A 45 4.80 5.07 1.98
C LEU A 45 4.16 5.40 0.63
N ALA A 46 3.21 6.34 0.61
CA ALA A 46 2.55 6.80 -0.61
C ALA A 46 3.54 7.50 -1.57
N GLU A 47 4.41 8.37 -1.05
CA GLU A 47 5.47 9.02 -1.82
C GLU A 47 6.40 8.01 -2.47
N ALA A 48 6.91 7.05 -1.69
CA ALA A 48 7.77 5.98 -2.20
C ALA A 48 7.07 5.14 -3.26
N SER A 49 5.79 4.81 -3.06
CA SER A 49 5.00 4.01 -4.00
C SER A 49 4.76 4.75 -5.32
N ILE A 50 4.41 6.04 -5.27
CA ILE A 50 4.20 6.87 -6.46
C ILE A 50 5.52 7.07 -7.22
N GLN A 51 6.62 7.33 -6.51
CA GLN A 51 7.94 7.46 -7.14
C GLN A 51 8.38 6.15 -7.80
N THR A 52 8.18 5.01 -7.14
CA THR A 52 8.48 3.69 -7.69
C THR A 52 7.65 3.41 -8.93
N ARG A 53 6.34 3.68 -8.88
CA ARG A 53 5.43 3.57 -10.03
C ARG A 53 5.90 4.41 -11.21
N LEU A 54 6.23 5.69 -10.97
CA LEU A 54 6.68 6.61 -12.01
C LEU A 54 8.03 6.18 -12.59
N ALA A 55 8.98 5.78 -11.75
CA ALA A 55 10.29 5.30 -12.22
C ALA A 55 10.15 4.03 -13.05
N LEU A 56 9.30 3.09 -12.64
CA LEU A 56 9.02 1.86 -13.37
C LEU A 56 8.30 2.14 -14.69
N ALA A 57 7.25 2.97 -14.69
CA ALA A 57 6.49 3.33 -15.89
C ALA A 57 7.37 4.02 -16.95
N ASN A 58 8.36 4.82 -16.51
CA ASN A 58 9.29 5.50 -17.39
C ASN A 58 10.54 4.67 -17.74
N GLY A 59 10.62 3.41 -17.30
CA GLY A 59 11.77 2.53 -17.56
C GLY A 59 13.08 2.99 -16.88
N LEU A 60 13.00 3.84 -15.86
CA LEU A 60 14.16 4.32 -15.10
C LEU A 60 14.69 3.26 -14.13
N ILE A 61 13.83 2.32 -13.71
CA ILE A 61 14.19 1.16 -12.92
C ILE A 61 13.58 -0.10 -13.53
N PRO A 62 14.26 -1.26 -13.43
CA PRO A 62 13.70 -2.53 -13.85
C PRO A 62 12.65 -3.06 -12.84
N PRO A 63 11.76 -3.99 -13.24
CA PRO A 63 10.74 -4.57 -12.36
C PRO A 63 11.30 -5.17 -11.07
N GLU A 64 12.46 -5.81 -11.13
CA GLU A 64 13.11 -6.44 -9.97
C GLU A 64 13.56 -5.40 -8.93
N ALA A 65 14.00 -4.23 -9.38
CA ALA A 65 14.34 -3.13 -8.49
C ALA A 65 13.08 -2.55 -7.83
N ALA A 66 11.99 -2.42 -8.59
CA ALA A 66 10.71 -1.97 -8.06
C ALA A 66 10.13 -2.96 -7.02
N ASP A 67 10.22 -4.26 -7.28
CA ASP A 67 9.82 -5.32 -6.34
C ASP A 67 10.61 -5.24 -5.03
N MET A 68 11.94 -5.13 -5.11
CA MET A 68 12.79 -4.98 -3.93
C MET A 68 12.44 -3.72 -3.12
N ILE A 69 12.16 -2.59 -3.78
CA ILE A 69 11.73 -1.36 -3.11
C ILE A 69 10.42 -1.61 -2.35
N LEU A 70 9.42 -2.23 -2.98
CA LEU A 70 8.14 -2.54 -2.35
C LEU A 70 8.29 -3.50 -1.17
N HIS A 71 9.07 -4.57 -1.31
CA HIS A 71 9.34 -5.51 -0.21
C HIS A 71 9.98 -4.81 1.00
N ASN A 72 10.88 -3.86 0.77
CA ASN A 72 11.48 -3.06 1.86
C ASN A 72 10.45 -2.14 2.53
N GLN A 73 9.53 -1.54 1.75
CA GLN A 73 8.42 -0.77 2.30
C GLN A 73 7.46 -1.66 3.11
N GLU A 74 7.20 -2.88 2.66
CA GLU A 74 6.35 -3.85 3.36
C GLU A 74 6.94 -4.23 4.70
N LEU A 75 8.24 -4.54 4.73
CA LEU A 75 8.96 -4.83 5.98
C LEU A 75 8.90 -3.64 6.95
N ALA A 76 9.17 -2.43 6.46
CA ALA A 76 9.14 -1.22 7.28
C ALA A 76 7.72 -0.93 7.82
N PHE A 77 6.68 -1.17 7.02
CA PHE A 77 5.31 -0.93 7.45
C PHE A 77 4.90 -1.98 8.48
N ASN A 78 5.24 -3.25 8.27
CA ASN A 78 5.00 -4.30 9.25
C ASN A 78 5.66 -3.98 10.60
N GLN A 79 6.92 -3.53 10.60
CA GLN A 79 7.60 -3.09 11.82
C GLN A 79 6.86 -1.92 12.50
N THR A 80 6.39 -0.94 11.71
CA THR A 80 5.59 0.18 12.22
C THR A 80 4.29 -0.30 12.87
N LEU A 81 3.59 -1.25 12.26
CA LEU A 81 2.37 -1.84 12.79
C LEU A 81 2.61 -2.50 14.16
N GLN A 82 3.74 -3.16 14.38
CA GLN A 82 4.06 -3.78 15.68
C GLN A 82 4.12 -2.78 16.84
N PHE A 83 4.40 -1.50 16.59
CA PHE A 83 4.43 -0.45 17.61
C PHE A 83 3.08 0.26 17.82
N THR A 84 2.06 -0.11 17.06
CA THR A 84 0.72 0.48 17.20
C THR A 84 -0.09 -0.19 18.32
N LYS A 85 -1.03 0.57 18.88
CA LYS A 85 -1.95 0.07 19.91
C LYS A 85 -2.93 -0.94 19.32
N LEU A 86 -3.38 -1.89 20.14
CA LEU A 86 -4.36 -2.92 19.80
C LEU A 86 -3.87 -3.93 18.75
N MET A 87 -2.55 -4.00 18.55
CA MET A 87 -1.98 -4.86 17.53
C MET A 87 -2.01 -6.34 17.96
N THR A 88 -2.49 -7.18 17.05
CA THR A 88 -2.40 -8.64 17.14
C THR A 88 -1.74 -9.14 15.85
N LEU A 89 -1.20 -10.37 15.87
CA LEU A 89 -0.57 -10.94 14.67
C LEU A 89 -1.51 -10.94 13.45
N VAL A 90 -2.77 -11.33 13.65
CA VAL A 90 -3.78 -11.39 12.57
C VAL A 90 -4.09 -9.98 12.06
N LEU A 91 -4.28 -9.01 12.96
CA LEU A 91 -4.57 -7.64 12.57
C LEU A 91 -3.40 -7.00 11.81
N ALA A 92 -2.16 -7.28 12.22
CA ALA A 92 -0.97 -6.79 11.52
C ALA A 92 -0.97 -7.27 10.07
N GLN A 93 -1.20 -8.56 9.85
CA GLN A 93 -1.26 -9.13 8.51
C GLN A 93 -2.42 -8.55 7.68
N GLN A 94 -3.59 -8.34 8.29
CA GLN A 94 -4.73 -7.76 7.59
C GLN A 94 -4.46 -6.32 7.13
N LEU A 95 -3.85 -5.50 7.99
CA LEU A 95 -3.50 -4.12 7.68
C LEU A 95 -2.37 -4.03 6.64
N LEU A 96 -1.36 -4.90 6.77
CA LEU A 96 -0.28 -5.03 5.79
C LEU A 96 -0.84 -5.40 4.42
N ASN A 97 -1.66 -6.46 4.34
CA ASN A 97 -2.29 -6.89 3.10
C ASN A 97 -3.18 -5.80 2.51
N ALA A 98 -3.97 -5.09 3.33
CA ALA A 98 -4.83 -4.02 2.85
C ALA A 98 -4.02 -2.89 2.19
N ALA A 99 -2.96 -2.40 2.85
CA ALA A 99 -2.10 -1.36 2.30
C ALA A 99 -1.40 -1.81 1.01
N PHE A 100 -0.79 -3.00 1.01
CA PHE A 100 -0.02 -3.48 -0.14
C PHE A 100 -0.89 -3.98 -1.29
N THR A 101 -2.14 -4.35 -1.04
CA THR A 101 -3.13 -4.56 -2.11
C THR A 101 -3.42 -3.25 -2.84
N VAL A 102 -3.68 -2.14 -2.11
CA VAL A 102 -3.87 -0.81 -2.71
C VAL A 102 -2.65 -0.42 -3.55
N ILE A 103 -1.45 -0.51 -2.97
CA ILE A 103 -0.21 -0.11 -3.65
C ILE A 103 0.05 -0.98 -4.88
N GLY A 104 -0.14 -2.29 -4.77
CA GLY A 104 0.04 -3.23 -5.87
C GLY A 104 -0.87 -2.89 -7.06
N TRP A 105 -2.15 -2.60 -6.81
CA TRP A 105 -3.09 -2.18 -7.85
C TRP A 105 -2.74 -0.82 -8.44
N VAL A 106 -2.31 0.15 -7.64
CA VAL A 106 -1.87 1.48 -8.12
C VAL A 106 -0.70 1.37 -9.09
N ILE A 107 0.24 0.46 -8.83
CA ILE A 107 1.35 0.21 -9.74
C ILE A 107 0.86 -0.55 -10.97
N PHE A 108 0.17 -1.67 -10.78
CA PHE A 108 -0.31 -2.52 -11.87
C PHE A 108 -1.17 -1.74 -12.89
N ASN A 109 -2.12 -0.92 -12.43
CA ASN A 109 -3.03 -0.17 -13.30
C ASN A 109 -2.33 0.84 -14.22
N LYS A 110 -1.09 1.22 -13.90
CA LYS A 110 -0.32 2.23 -14.66
C LYS A 110 0.88 1.64 -15.40
N THR A 111 1.38 0.48 -14.98
CA THR A 111 2.59 -0.15 -15.56
C THR A 111 2.29 -1.48 -16.26
N GLY A 112 1.16 -2.13 -15.95
CA GLY A 112 0.85 -3.50 -16.36
C GLY A 112 1.67 -4.57 -15.64
N ILE A 113 2.56 -4.18 -14.71
CA ILE A 113 3.47 -5.09 -14.01
C ILE A 113 2.90 -5.40 -12.63
N ASN A 114 2.67 -6.69 -12.35
CA ASN A 114 2.19 -7.15 -11.06
C ASN A 114 3.38 -7.48 -10.13
N LEU A 115 3.69 -6.55 -9.23
CA LEU A 115 4.74 -6.70 -8.23
C LEU A 115 4.28 -7.37 -6.92
N ALA A 116 2.98 -7.67 -6.78
CA ALA A 116 2.42 -8.29 -5.58
C ALA A 116 1.43 -9.41 -5.97
N PRO A 117 1.89 -10.49 -6.64
CA PRO A 117 1.01 -11.51 -7.24
C PRO A 117 0.18 -12.30 -6.24
N ASN A 118 0.59 -12.34 -4.97
CA ASN A 118 -0.18 -12.90 -3.87
C ASN A 118 -1.39 -12.05 -3.48
N LEU A 119 -1.37 -10.74 -3.74
CA LEU A 119 -2.37 -9.75 -3.31
C LEU A 119 -3.19 -9.17 -4.48
N VAL A 120 -2.57 -8.98 -5.64
CA VAL A 120 -3.17 -8.42 -6.85
C VAL A 120 -3.51 -9.56 -7.81
N ARG A 121 -4.80 -9.76 -8.06
CA ARG A 121 -5.31 -10.81 -8.96
C ARG A 121 -6.19 -10.19 -10.06
N PRO A 122 -5.60 -9.78 -11.19
CA PRO A 122 -6.33 -9.12 -12.27
C PRO A 122 -7.34 -10.02 -12.98
N GLU A 123 -7.16 -11.34 -12.90
CA GLU A 123 -7.98 -12.35 -13.59
C GLU A 123 -9.13 -12.88 -12.73
N ALA A 124 -9.27 -12.42 -11.48
CA ALA A 124 -10.37 -12.80 -10.60
C ALA A 124 -11.56 -11.82 -10.76
N THR A 125 -12.13 -11.78 -11.96
CA THR A 125 -13.40 -11.11 -12.27
C THR A 125 -14.42 -12.12 -12.76
#